data_AF-A0A954K4P4-F1
#
_entry.id   AF-A0A954K4P4-F1
#
_cell.length_a   1.000
_cell.length_b   1.000
_cell.length_c   1.000
_cell.angle_alpha   90.00
_cell.angle_beta   90.00
_cell.angle_gamma   90.00
#
_symmetry.space_group_name_H-M   'P 1'
#
loop_
_entity.id
_entity.type
_entity.pdbx_description
1 polymer ?
#
loop_
_entity_poly.entity_id
_entity_poly.type
_entity_poly.pdbx_seq_one_letter_code
_entity_poly.pdbx_strand_id
1 'polypeptide(L)'
;DNGWNSELAVHNIENTITRLGFDLYSYIVDWQEFRDLQRAYFRADVVDIEVLTDHGFMAVLYRQARKHGIRFVLGGMNIVTEGILPSNWIYDKSDVKNIRAIHYQHGEIPQSRLRSYPFLSPVKRRILDEFLGLEVVSPLNWIDYSYDVVKNRIAGELNWRDYGGKHYESVFTRFYQGHILPEKFGFDKRRAHLSTLICSGQITRDQALAEIRTPGYDPNLLDVDRTFTLKKLGFSSDELDEYLNRPRAEHRDYAHRRSVLQKYPWLRHVRRFTSGLRRSA
;
A
#
# COMPACT_ATOMS: atom_id res chain seq x y z
N ASP A 1 -0.18 -4.91 -12.64
CA ASP A 1 1.27 -5.05 -12.70
C ASP A 1 1.91 -3.69 -12.91
N ASN A 2 2.68 -3.23 -11.92
CA ASN A 2 3.48 -2.01 -11.96
C ASN A 2 4.98 -2.33 -12.17
N GLY A 3 5.31 -3.59 -12.47
CA GLY A 3 6.66 -4.08 -12.72
C GLY A 3 7.39 -4.61 -11.50
N TRP A 4 6.81 -4.61 -10.30
CA TRP A 4 7.54 -4.94 -9.07
C TRP A 4 7.28 -6.32 -8.47
N ASN A 5 6.36 -7.09 -9.07
CA ASN A 5 6.11 -8.47 -8.65
C ASN A 5 7.41 -9.29 -8.72
N SER A 6 7.68 -10.06 -7.66
CA SER A 6 8.71 -11.09 -7.69
C SER A 6 8.27 -12.26 -8.59
N GLU A 7 9.23 -13.00 -9.12
CA GLU A 7 8.96 -14.24 -9.88
C GLU A 7 8.12 -15.23 -9.04
N LEU A 8 8.41 -15.31 -7.73
CA LEU A 8 7.66 -16.15 -6.81
C LEU A 8 6.20 -15.73 -6.68
N ALA A 9 5.91 -14.42 -6.68
CA ALA A 9 4.56 -13.91 -6.64
C ALA A 9 3.77 -14.26 -7.91
N VAL A 10 4.40 -14.14 -9.08
CA VAL A 10 3.80 -14.55 -10.35
C VAL A 10 3.46 -16.05 -10.31
N HIS A 11 4.40 -16.88 -9.88
CA HIS A 11 4.17 -18.33 -9.76
C HIS A 11 3.06 -18.69 -8.77
N ASN A 12 2.99 -18.02 -7.62
CA ASN A 12 1.94 -18.25 -6.63
C ASN A 12 0.56 -17.83 -7.15
N ILE A 13 0.48 -16.75 -7.93
CA ILE A 13 -0.75 -16.32 -8.60
C ILE A 13 -1.18 -17.37 -9.63
N GLU A 14 -0.26 -17.81 -10.49
CA GLU A 14 -0.51 -18.86 -11.49
C GLU A 14 -1.04 -20.15 -10.83
N ASN A 15 -0.37 -20.66 -9.79
CA ASN A 15 -0.80 -21.87 -9.10
C ASN A 15 -2.21 -21.72 -8.51
N THR A 16 -2.51 -20.57 -7.90
CA THR A 16 -3.82 -20.28 -7.32
C THR A 16 -4.92 -20.29 -8.38
N ILE A 17 -4.68 -19.61 -9.50
CA ILE A 17 -5.63 -19.53 -10.62
C ILE A 17 -5.86 -20.90 -11.25
N THR A 18 -4.79 -21.62 -11.56
CA THR A 18 -4.89 -22.94 -12.21
C THR A 18 -5.65 -23.94 -11.35
N ARG A 19 -5.47 -23.90 -10.03
CA ARG A 19 -6.14 -24.84 -9.12
C ARG A 19 -7.59 -24.50 -8.81
N LEU A 20 -7.90 -23.21 -8.68
CA LEU A 20 -9.24 -22.76 -8.30
C LEU A 20 -10.13 -22.41 -9.51
N GLY A 21 -9.56 -22.31 -10.70
CA GLY A 21 -10.29 -21.97 -11.93
C GLY A 21 -10.79 -20.52 -11.97
N PHE A 22 -10.14 -19.60 -11.24
CA PHE A 22 -10.51 -18.18 -11.26
C PHE A 22 -9.99 -17.46 -12.50
N ASP A 23 -10.79 -16.54 -13.03
CA ASP A 23 -10.32 -15.64 -14.09
C ASP A 23 -9.30 -14.62 -13.54
N LEU A 24 -8.20 -14.41 -14.27
CA LEU A 24 -7.22 -13.37 -13.97
C LEU A 24 -7.37 -12.18 -14.90
N TYR A 25 -7.52 -10.99 -14.31
CA TYR A 25 -7.41 -9.73 -15.00
C TYR A 25 -6.14 -8.98 -14.60
N SER A 26 -5.23 -8.78 -15.56
CA SER A 26 -3.99 -8.02 -15.36
C SER A 26 -4.08 -6.64 -16.02
N TYR A 27 -3.98 -5.59 -15.20
CA TYR A 27 -3.79 -4.22 -15.69
C TYR A 27 -2.31 -3.85 -15.64
N ILE A 28 -1.70 -3.62 -16.80
CA ILE A 28 -0.28 -3.26 -16.91
C ILE A 28 -0.18 -1.73 -16.98
N VAL A 29 0.60 -1.15 -16.08
CA VAL A 29 0.96 0.27 -16.12
C VAL A 29 2.24 0.41 -16.95
N ASP A 30 2.31 1.44 -17.79
CA ASP A 30 3.54 1.79 -18.49
C ASP A 30 4.66 2.01 -17.47
N TRP A 31 5.77 1.31 -17.67
CA TRP A 31 6.86 1.31 -16.71
C TRP A 31 7.49 2.70 -16.56
N GLN A 32 7.61 3.48 -17.64
CA GLN A 32 8.22 4.81 -17.56
C GLN A 32 7.32 5.77 -16.79
N GLU A 33 6.00 5.68 -16.97
CA GLU A 33 5.03 6.45 -16.17
C GLU A 33 5.12 6.11 -14.67
N PHE A 34 5.11 4.82 -14.32
CA PHE A 34 5.15 4.41 -12.90
C PHE A 34 6.50 4.73 -12.25
N ARG A 35 7.60 4.52 -12.98
CA ARG A 35 8.95 4.88 -12.55
C ARG A 35 9.08 6.37 -12.28
N ASP A 36 8.57 7.23 -13.17
CA ASP A 36 8.62 8.68 -12.99
C ASP A 36 7.81 9.14 -11.76
N LEU A 37 6.64 8.52 -11.53
CA LEU A 37 5.86 8.74 -10.30
C LEU A 37 6.64 8.34 -9.04
N GLN A 38 7.27 7.16 -9.04
CA GLN A 38 8.10 6.73 -7.91
C GLN A 38 9.29 7.67 -7.68
N ARG A 39 10.03 8.03 -8.75
CA ARG A 39 11.16 8.96 -8.67
C ARG A 39 10.74 10.33 -8.13
N ALA A 40 9.56 10.82 -8.51
CA ALA A 40 9.01 12.05 -7.96
C ALA A 40 8.78 11.96 -6.44
N TYR A 41 8.35 10.80 -5.92
CA TYR A 41 8.22 10.56 -4.48
C TYR A 41 9.57 10.46 -3.77
N PHE A 42 10.58 9.84 -4.37
CA PHE A 42 11.96 9.85 -3.84
C PHE A 42 12.50 11.29 -3.74
N ARG A 43 12.29 12.12 -4.75
CA ARG A 43 12.68 13.55 -4.75
C ARG A 43 11.89 14.39 -3.75
N ALA A 44 10.66 13.98 -3.47
CA ALA A 44 9.80 14.69 -2.53
C ALA A 44 10.14 14.41 -1.06
N ASP A 45 10.97 13.40 -0.77
CA ASP A 45 11.39 12.99 0.57
C ASP A 45 10.24 12.65 1.54
N VAL A 46 9.06 12.33 1.00
CA VAL A 46 7.87 11.95 1.78
C VAL A 46 7.86 10.45 2.09
N VAL A 47 7.24 10.09 3.21
CA VAL A 47 6.98 8.68 3.56
C VAL A 47 5.93 8.06 2.62
N ASP A 48 5.78 6.75 2.63
CA ASP A 48 4.71 5.99 1.99
C ASP A 48 4.60 6.11 0.46
N ILE A 49 5.68 5.75 -0.24
CA ILE A 49 5.72 5.69 -1.72
C ILE A 49 4.70 4.68 -2.29
N GLU A 50 4.31 3.67 -1.51
CA GLU A 50 3.27 2.68 -1.88
C GLU A 50 1.88 3.28 -2.07
N VAL A 51 1.67 4.56 -1.70
CA VAL A 51 0.50 5.35 -2.13
C VAL A 51 0.23 5.19 -3.63
N LEU A 52 1.28 5.11 -4.45
CA LEU A 52 1.15 4.96 -5.90
C LEU A 52 0.57 3.58 -6.28
N THR A 53 1.07 2.50 -5.68
CA THR A 53 0.56 1.15 -5.95
C THR A 53 -0.89 1.02 -5.50
N ASP A 54 -1.18 1.40 -4.24
CA ASP A 54 -2.51 1.25 -3.63
C ASP A 54 -3.57 2.10 -4.34
N HIS A 55 -3.23 3.33 -4.72
CA HIS A 55 -4.12 4.20 -5.47
C HIS A 55 -4.45 3.57 -6.83
N GLY A 56 -3.43 3.10 -7.54
CA GLY A 56 -3.60 2.48 -8.84
C GLY A 56 -4.45 1.21 -8.77
N PHE A 57 -4.21 0.36 -7.77
CA PHE A 57 -5.00 -0.85 -7.52
C PHE A 57 -6.48 -0.51 -7.32
N MET A 58 -6.80 0.42 -6.41
CA MET A 58 -8.18 0.83 -6.17
C MET A 58 -8.84 1.39 -7.43
N ALA A 59 -8.14 2.23 -8.20
CA ALA A 59 -8.67 2.80 -9.43
C ALA A 59 -9.02 1.75 -10.49
N VAL A 60 -8.21 0.71 -10.63
CA VAL A 60 -8.47 -0.42 -11.53
C VAL A 60 -9.63 -1.26 -11.02
N LEU A 61 -9.67 -1.54 -9.72
CA LEU A 61 -10.74 -2.31 -9.07
C LEU A 61 -12.10 -1.66 -9.30
N TYR A 62 -12.24 -0.36 -9.06
CA TYR A 62 -13.47 0.38 -9.36
C TYR A 62 -13.84 0.36 -10.85
N ARG A 63 -12.85 0.40 -11.75
CA ARG A 63 -13.08 0.33 -13.19
C ARG A 63 -13.64 -1.03 -13.61
N GLN A 64 -13.08 -2.12 -13.08
CA GLN A 64 -13.55 -3.48 -13.36
C GLN A 64 -14.90 -3.73 -12.73
N ALA A 65 -15.11 -3.29 -11.48
CA ALA A 65 -16.38 -3.44 -10.80
C ALA A 65 -17.52 -2.79 -11.60
N ARG A 66 -17.30 -1.56 -12.10
CA ARG A 66 -18.25 -0.91 -12.99
C ARG A 66 -18.48 -1.67 -14.29
N LYS A 67 -17.39 -2.09 -14.96
CA LYS A 67 -17.45 -2.76 -16.27
C LYS A 67 -18.28 -4.04 -16.21
N HIS A 68 -18.17 -4.79 -15.11
CA HIS A 68 -18.79 -6.09 -14.93
C HIS A 68 -20.03 -6.07 -14.02
N GLY A 69 -20.48 -4.89 -13.57
CA GLY A 69 -21.62 -4.77 -12.65
C GLY A 69 -21.39 -5.44 -11.29
N ILE A 70 -20.14 -5.52 -10.84
CA ILE A 70 -19.77 -6.17 -9.57
C ILE A 70 -20.07 -5.19 -8.43
N ARG A 71 -20.80 -5.70 -7.44
CA ARG A 71 -21.13 -4.95 -6.22
C ARG A 71 -20.32 -5.40 -5.00
N PHE A 72 -19.88 -6.65 -4.98
CA PHE A 72 -19.15 -7.20 -3.85
C PHE A 72 -17.70 -7.48 -4.21
N VAL A 73 -16.78 -6.96 -3.40
CA VAL A 73 -15.35 -7.18 -3.52
C VAL A 73 -14.91 -7.91 -2.27
N LEU A 74 -14.28 -9.08 -2.45
CA LEU A 74 -13.67 -9.81 -1.35
C LEU A 74 -12.27 -9.25 -1.09
N GLY A 75 -12.09 -8.61 0.07
CA GLY A 75 -10.82 -8.10 0.55
C GLY A 75 -10.08 -9.13 1.40
N GLY A 76 -8.76 -9.19 1.24
CA GLY A 76 -7.86 -10.03 2.06
C GLY A 76 -7.44 -9.41 3.39
N MET A 77 -8.04 -8.29 3.80
CA MET A 77 -7.71 -7.61 5.06
C MET A 77 -8.29 -8.36 6.25
N ASN A 78 -7.58 -8.35 7.38
CA ASN A 78 -8.10 -8.90 8.63
C ASN A 78 -7.56 -8.12 9.85
N ILE A 79 -8.38 -8.03 10.90
CA ILE A 79 -8.03 -7.26 12.11
C ILE A 79 -6.96 -7.94 12.96
N VAL A 80 -6.90 -9.28 12.92
CA VAL A 80 -6.05 -10.09 13.80
C VAL A 80 -4.57 -10.11 13.41
N THR A 81 -4.22 -9.74 12.17
CA THR A 81 -2.83 -9.60 11.71
C THR A 81 -2.46 -8.22 11.13
N GLU A 82 -3.44 -7.32 10.93
CA GLU A 82 -3.21 -6.00 10.31
C GLU A 82 -3.82 -4.80 11.06
N GLY A 83 -4.42 -5.00 12.24
CA GLY A 83 -5.17 -3.98 12.96
C GLY A 83 -4.37 -2.76 13.45
N ILE A 84 -3.04 -2.84 13.61
CA ILE A 84 -2.21 -1.75 14.11
C ILE A 84 -1.24 -1.27 13.03
N LEU A 85 -1.36 0.01 12.65
CA LEU A 85 -0.35 0.73 11.87
C LEU A 85 -0.37 2.22 12.25
N PRO A 86 0.75 2.81 12.71
CA PRO A 86 0.80 4.22 13.07
C PRO A 86 0.46 5.16 11.90
N SER A 87 -0.38 6.14 12.15
CA SER A 87 -0.89 7.05 11.11
C SER A 87 0.16 7.99 10.51
N ASN A 88 1.30 8.17 11.18
CA ASN A 88 2.45 8.93 10.68
C ASN A 88 3.40 8.09 9.81
N TRP A 89 3.16 6.79 9.65
CA TRP A 89 3.95 5.90 8.80
C TRP A 89 3.33 5.69 7.41
N ILE A 90 2.12 6.21 7.23
CA ILE A 90 1.31 6.05 6.02
C ILE A 90 0.66 7.38 5.63
N TYR A 91 0.16 7.44 4.40
CA TYR A 91 -0.59 8.56 3.88
C TYR A 91 -1.91 8.12 3.23
N ASP A 92 -2.81 9.08 3.00
CA ASP A 92 -4.12 8.84 2.38
C ASP A 92 -3.95 8.42 0.91
N LYS A 93 -4.10 7.11 0.67
CA LYS A 93 -4.04 6.47 -0.65
C LYS A 93 -5.08 7.01 -1.65
N SER A 94 -6.12 7.66 -1.17
CA SER A 94 -7.17 8.26 -2.01
C SER A 94 -6.90 9.70 -2.42
N ASP A 95 -5.84 10.33 -1.90
CA ASP A 95 -5.52 11.72 -2.17
C ASP A 95 -4.78 11.92 -3.50
N VAL A 96 -5.51 11.75 -4.61
CA VAL A 96 -4.99 11.99 -5.96
C VAL A 96 -4.43 13.41 -6.15
N LYS A 97 -4.91 14.38 -5.35
CA LYS A 97 -4.44 15.75 -5.45
C LYS A 97 -2.99 15.84 -4.97
N ASN A 98 -2.66 15.14 -3.88
CA ASN A 98 -1.30 15.04 -3.38
C ASN A 98 -0.38 14.30 -4.35
N ILE A 99 -0.81 13.15 -4.88
CA ILE A 99 -0.04 12.39 -5.89
C ILE A 99 0.31 13.29 -7.07
N ARG A 100 -0.67 14.02 -7.60
CA ARG A 100 -0.46 14.96 -8.72
C ARG A 100 0.39 16.16 -8.33
N ALA A 101 0.29 16.67 -7.11
CA ALA A 101 1.09 17.81 -6.68
C ALA A 101 2.58 17.45 -6.57
N ILE A 102 2.89 16.30 -5.95
CA ILE A 102 4.26 15.76 -5.86
C ILE A 102 4.82 15.54 -7.26
N HIS A 103 4.07 14.85 -8.11
CA HIS A 103 4.52 14.55 -9.48
C HIS A 103 4.67 15.81 -10.34
N TYR A 104 3.79 16.80 -10.19
CA TYR A 104 3.92 18.07 -10.92
C TYR A 104 5.22 18.81 -10.57
N GLN A 105 5.64 18.76 -9.30
CA GLN A 105 6.84 19.46 -8.84
C GLN A 105 8.14 18.69 -9.14
N HIS A 106 8.10 17.36 -9.10
CA HIS A 106 9.30 16.52 -9.11
C HIS A 106 9.39 15.50 -10.25
N GLY A 107 8.31 15.30 -11.00
CA GLY A 107 8.24 14.39 -12.15
C GLY A 107 8.88 15.01 -13.40
N GLU A 108 9.41 14.16 -14.26
CA GLU A 108 10.03 14.56 -15.54
C GLU A 108 9.04 14.46 -16.70
N ILE A 109 8.09 13.53 -16.62
CA ILE A 109 7.09 13.33 -17.67
C ILE A 109 5.92 14.28 -17.42
N PRO A 110 5.47 15.07 -18.41
CA PRO A 110 4.28 15.89 -18.23
C PRO A 110 3.06 15.05 -17.86
N GLN A 111 2.25 15.51 -16.90
CA GLN A 111 1.06 14.78 -16.42
C GLN A 111 0.07 14.40 -17.52
N SER A 112 0.00 15.18 -18.60
CA SER A 112 -0.82 14.87 -19.77
C SER A 112 -0.39 13.60 -20.51
N ARG A 113 0.83 13.10 -20.28
CA ARG A 113 1.39 11.87 -20.85
C ARG A 113 1.27 10.67 -19.93
N LEU A 114 0.83 10.82 -18.68
CA LEU A 114 0.50 9.71 -17.78
C LEU A 114 -0.85 9.09 -18.20
N ARG A 115 -0.85 8.28 -19.26
CA ARG A 115 -2.06 7.71 -19.88
C ARG A 115 -2.44 6.37 -19.27
N SER A 116 -1.45 5.56 -18.91
CA SER A 116 -1.66 4.23 -18.36
C SER A 116 -1.93 4.24 -16.86
N TYR A 117 -1.31 5.15 -16.10
CA TYR A 117 -1.47 5.17 -14.65
C TYR A 117 -2.92 5.57 -14.26
N PRO A 118 -3.65 4.70 -13.53
CA PRO A 118 -5.08 4.87 -13.34
C PRO A 118 -5.35 5.82 -12.16
N PHE A 119 -5.50 7.10 -12.46
CA PHE A 119 -5.95 8.08 -11.47
C PHE A 119 -7.45 7.93 -11.14
N LEU A 120 -7.78 7.95 -9.85
CA LEU A 120 -9.16 7.97 -9.36
C LEU A 120 -9.42 9.24 -8.56
N SER A 121 -10.26 10.13 -9.09
CA SER A 121 -10.66 11.34 -8.37
C SER A 121 -11.69 11.03 -7.28
N PRO A 122 -11.70 11.77 -6.15
CA PRO A 122 -12.68 11.57 -5.09
C PRO A 122 -14.13 11.74 -5.55
N VAL A 123 -14.37 12.65 -6.51
CA VAL A 123 -15.71 12.85 -7.11
C VAL A 123 -16.11 11.64 -7.92
N LYS A 124 -15.21 11.15 -8.80
CA LYS A 124 -15.47 9.95 -9.58
C LYS A 124 -15.69 8.74 -8.68
N ARG A 125 -14.87 8.58 -7.64
CA ARG A 125 -15.04 7.51 -6.64
C ARG A 125 -16.42 7.58 -6.01
N ARG A 126 -16.85 8.75 -5.51
CA ARG A 126 -18.17 8.92 -4.89
C ARG A 126 -19.31 8.55 -5.84
N ILE A 127 -19.26 9.01 -7.10
CA ILE A 127 -20.28 8.65 -8.10
C ILE A 127 -20.31 7.13 -8.31
N LEU A 128 -19.15 6.48 -8.38
CA LEU A 128 -19.06 5.03 -8.52
C LEU A 128 -19.57 4.30 -7.28
N ASP A 129 -19.26 4.79 -6.07
CA ASP A 129 -19.76 4.23 -4.82
C ASP A 129 -21.30 4.29 -4.77
N GLU A 130 -21.88 5.45 -5.08
CA GLU A 130 -23.34 5.65 -5.07
C GLU A 130 -24.06 4.86 -6.16
N PHE A 131 -23.47 4.78 -7.36
CA PHE A 131 -24.07 4.08 -8.50
C PHE A 131 -23.94 2.56 -8.42
N LEU A 132 -22.77 2.06 -7.99
CA LEU A 132 -22.52 0.62 -7.92
C LEU A 132 -22.99 0.00 -6.60
N GLY A 133 -23.08 0.79 -5.53
CA GLY A 133 -23.26 0.24 -4.19
C GLY A 133 -22.14 -0.74 -3.84
N LEU A 134 -20.89 -0.37 -4.17
CA LEU A 134 -19.75 -1.25 -4.01
C LEU A 134 -19.46 -1.51 -2.52
N GLU A 135 -19.45 -2.78 -2.13
CA GLU A 135 -19.17 -3.23 -0.78
C GLU A 135 -17.90 -4.09 -0.77
N VAL A 136 -16.92 -3.68 0.03
CA VAL A 136 -15.73 -4.49 0.30
C VAL A 136 -16.01 -5.33 1.54
N VAL A 137 -16.19 -6.62 1.35
CA VAL A 137 -16.36 -7.61 2.43
C VAL A 137 -14.98 -8.14 2.78
N SER A 138 -14.69 -8.34 4.07
CA SER A 138 -13.44 -8.93 4.54
C SER A 138 -13.73 -10.27 5.21
N PRO A 139 -13.87 -11.37 4.45
CA PRO A 139 -14.32 -12.67 4.98
C PRO A 139 -13.38 -13.24 6.04
N LEU A 140 -12.11 -12.85 6.02
CA LEU A 140 -11.11 -13.29 6.99
C LEU A 140 -11.42 -12.82 8.43
N ASN A 141 -12.26 -11.78 8.59
CA ASN A 141 -12.74 -11.35 9.91
C ASN A 141 -13.90 -12.19 10.45
N TRP A 142 -14.46 -13.11 9.64
CA TRP A 142 -15.60 -13.95 10.02
C TRP A 142 -15.19 -15.39 10.34
N ILE A 143 -13.89 -15.67 10.32
CA ILE A 143 -13.31 -16.97 10.64
C ILE A 143 -12.23 -16.78 11.71
N ASP A 144 -11.90 -17.87 12.40
CA ASP A 144 -10.72 -17.90 13.26
C ASP A 144 -9.46 -17.93 12.40
N TYR A 145 -8.95 -16.74 12.08
CA TYR A 145 -7.82 -16.57 11.18
C TYR A 145 -6.49 -16.68 11.95
N SER A 146 -5.79 -17.79 11.73
CA SER A 146 -4.41 -17.99 12.19
C SER A 146 -3.45 -17.93 11.00
N TYR A 147 -2.42 -17.10 11.10
CA TYR A 147 -1.47 -16.87 10.01
C TYR A 147 -0.72 -18.16 9.62
N ASP A 148 -0.24 -18.91 10.61
CA ASP A 148 0.54 -20.13 10.38
C ASP A 148 -0.32 -21.26 9.81
N VAL A 149 -1.56 -21.40 10.30
CA VAL A 149 -2.51 -22.39 9.79
C VAL A 149 -2.84 -22.11 8.33
N VAL A 150 -3.11 -20.85 7.98
CA VAL A 150 -3.45 -20.47 6.61
C VAL A 150 -2.28 -20.69 5.67
N LYS A 151 -1.05 -20.31 6.05
CA LYS A 151 0.16 -20.55 5.23
C LYS A 151 0.37 -22.03 4.93
N ASN A 152 0.27 -22.89 5.94
CA ASN A 152 0.40 -24.33 5.76
C ASN A 152 -0.70 -24.89 4.84
N ARG A 153 -1.93 -24.41 5.00
CA ARG A 153 -3.06 -24.82 4.18
C ARG A 153 -2.86 -24.45 2.71
N ILE A 154 -2.55 -23.19 2.40
CA ILE A 154 -2.36 -22.75 1.00
C ILE A 154 -1.08 -23.33 0.38
N ALA A 155 -0.06 -23.65 1.18
CA ALA A 155 1.10 -24.37 0.68
C ALA A 155 0.73 -25.76 0.17
N GLY A 156 -0.08 -26.52 0.93
CA GLY A 156 -0.56 -27.84 0.49
C GLY A 156 -1.62 -27.78 -0.61
N GLU A 157 -2.66 -26.96 -0.41
CA GLU A 157 -3.82 -26.91 -1.32
C GLU A 157 -3.52 -26.15 -2.61
N LEU A 158 -2.68 -25.12 -2.57
CA LEU A 158 -2.43 -24.21 -3.70
C LEU A 158 -1.00 -24.24 -4.23
N ASN A 159 -0.10 -25.07 -3.70
CA ASN A 159 1.34 -25.03 -4.03
C ASN A 159 1.91 -23.62 -3.80
N TRP A 160 1.34 -22.89 -2.85
CA TRP A 160 1.82 -21.58 -2.50
C TRP A 160 3.16 -21.69 -1.80
N ARG A 161 4.11 -20.84 -2.19
CA ARG A 161 5.43 -20.77 -1.59
C ARG A 161 5.59 -19.48 -0.80
N ASP A 162 6.16 -19.60 0.38
CA ASP A 162 6.37 -18.47 1.27
C ASP A 162 7.39 -17.47 0.72
N TYR A 163 7.05 -16.19 0.81
CA TYR A 163 7.91 -15.08 0.37
C TYR A 163 9.01 -14.76 1.40
N GLY A 164 8.93 -15.32 2.61
CA GLY A 164 9.91 -15.13 3.68
C GLY A 164 9.73 -13.86 4.51
N GLY A 165 8.74 -13.02 4.18
CA GLY A 165 8.41 -11.80 4.92
C GLY A 165 7.07 -11.22 4.51
N LYS A 166 6.51 -10.32 5.35
CA LYS A 166 5.24 -9.65 5.03
C LYS A 166 5.46 -8.63 3.90
N HIS A 167 4.64 -8.70 2.86
CA HIS A 167 4.72 -7.92 1.62
C HIS A 167 5.91 -8.23 0.70
N TYR A 168 6.54 -9.39 0.88
CA TYR A 168 7.72 -9.78 0.09
C TYR A 168 7.37 -10.34 -1.30
N GLU A 169 6.09 -10.39 -1.66
CA GLU A 169 5.62 -10.64 -3.01
C GLU A 169 6.10 -9.56 -4.01
N SER A 170 6.36 -8.33 -3.53
CA SER A 170 6.84 -7.19 -4.30
C SER A 170 8.29 -6.88 -3.91
N VAL A 171 9.19 -6.88 -4.90
CA VAL A 171 10.61 -6.57 -4.68
C VAL A 171 10.79 -5.15 -4.16
N PHE A 172 10.04 -4.18 -4.71
CA PHE A 172 10.10 -2.80 -4.25
C PHE A 172 9.55 -2.65 -2.83
N THR A 173 8.43 -3.30 -2.50
CA THR A 173 7.83 -3.17 -1.17
C THR A 173 8.73 -3.79 -0.12
N ARG A 174 9.36 -4.94 -0.43
CA ARG A 174 10.39 -5.56 0.40
C ARG A 174 11.56 -4.61 0.64
N PHE A 175 12.14 -4.05 -0.42
CA PHE A 175 13.25 -3.08 -0.33
C PHE A 175 12.84 -1.83 0.46
N TYR A 176 11.67 -1.27 0.16
CA TYR A 176 11.17 -0.05 0.79
C TYR A 176 10.90 -0.25 2.28
N GLN A 177 10.17 -1.30 2.66
CA GLN A 177 9.80 -1.53 4.06
C GLN A 177 10.95 -2.06 4.91
N GLY A 178 11.85 -2.86 4.31
CA GLY A 178 12.94 -3.49 5.04
C GLY A 178 14.20 -2.64 5.15
N HIS A 179 14.43 -1.70 4.24
CA HIS A 179 15.66 -0.89 4.21
C HIS A 179 15.37 0.62 4.23
N ILE A 180 14.61 1.15 3.26
CA ILE A 180 14.38 2.61 3.18
C ILE A 180 13.63 3.14 4.40
N LEU A 181 12.55 2.48 4.84
CA LEU A 181 11.74 2.93 5.98
C LEU A 181 12.54 2.93 7.29
N PRO A 182 13.28 1.87 7.66
CA PRO A 182 14.13 1.89 8.85
C PRO A 182 15.25 2.92 8.79
N GLU A 183 15.97 3.02 7.66
CA GLU A 183 17.17 3.86 7.58
C GLU A 183 16.87 5.34 7.44
N LYS A 184 15.97 5.74 6.53
CA LYS A 184 15.66 7.16 6.29
C LYS A 184 14.62 7.70 7.26
N PHE A 185 13.57 6.92 7.53
CA PHE A 185 12.40 7.41 8.27
C PHE A 185 12.38 6.94 9.73
N GLY A 186 13.25 6.00 10.12
CA GLY A 186 13.25 5.41 11.45
C GLY A 186 12.03 4.52 11.74
N PHE A 187 11.37 4.03 10.69
CA PHE A 187 10.12 3.28 10.80
C PHE A 187 10.34 1.79 10.52
N ASP A 188 10.23 0.97 11.55
CA ASP A 188 10.23 -0.49 11.43
C ASP A 188 8.79 -1.03 11.51
N LYS A 189 8.20 -1.34 10.35
CA LYS A 189 6.83 -1.86 10.23
C LYS A 189 6.61 -3.18 10.99
N ARG A 190 7.67 -3.97 11.25
CA ARG A 190 7.56 -5.19 12.05
C ARG A 190 7.04 -4.91 13.45
N ARG A 191 7.35 -3.74 14.04
CA ARG A 191 6.83 -3.36 15.36
C ARG A 191 5.31 -3.29 15.38
N ALA A 192 4.69 -2.74 14.33
CA ALA A 192 3.24 -2.63 14.22
C ALA A 192 2.58 -4.00 13.96
N HIS A 193 3.18 -4.80 13.07
CA HIS A 193 2.72 -6.16 12.78
C HIS A 193 2.80 -7.08 14.00
N LEU A 194 3.94 -7.12 14.68
CA LEU A 194 4.14 -7.92 15.89
C LEU A 194 3.23 -7.45 17.03
N SER A 195 3.02 -6.14 17.18
CA SER A 195 2.05 -5.63 18.17
C SER A 195 0.64 -6.12 17.89
N THR A 196 0.24 -6.19 16.61
CA THR A 196 -1.06 -6.74 16.23
C THR A 196 -1.19 -8.21 16.62
N LEU A 197 -0.15 -9.02 16.36
CA LEU A 197 -0.13 -10.45 16.69
C LEU A 197 -0.14 -10.71 18.21
N ILE A 198 0.45 -9.82 19.02
CA ILE A 198 0.32 -9.87 20.48
C ILE A 198 -1.13 -9.59 20.88
N CYS A 199 -1.73 -8.52 20.34
CA CYS A 199 -3.11 -8.13 20.67
C CYS A 199 -4.15 -9.18 20.25
N SER A 200 -3.88 -9.95 19.20
CA SER A 200 -4.74 -11.06 18.77
C SER A 200 -4.44 -12.39 19.46
N GLY A 201 -3.41 -12.46 20.31
CA GLY A 201 -3.05 -13.67 21.04
C GLY A 201 -2.33 -14.74 20.19
N GLN A 202 -1.90 -14.41 18.97
CA GLN A 202 -1.18 -15.36 18.10
C GLN A 202 0.28 -15.56 18.54
N ILE A 203 0.90 -14.54 19.15
CA ILE A 203 2.25 -14.64 19.73
C ILE A 203 2.32 -13.95 21.10
N THR A 204 3.31 -14.33 21.89
CA THR A 204 3.66 -13.67 23.14
C THR A 204 4.55 -12.44 22.89
N ARG A 205 4.61 -11.55 23.90
CA ARG A 205 5.54 -10.41 23.89
C ARG A 205 7.00 -10.87 23.76
N ASP A 206 7.38 -11.96 24.42
CA ASP A 206 8.76 -12.45 24.40
C ASP A 206 9.15 -12.97 23.02
N GLN A 207 8.25 -13.68 22.34
CA GLN A 207 8.44 -14.07 20.94
C GLN A 207 8.59 -12.85 20.03
N ALA A 208 7.74 -11.84 20.17
CA ALA A 208 7.85 -10.60 19.40
C ALA A 208 9.17 -9.84 19.66
N LEU A 209 9.65 -9.82 20.90
CA LEU A 209 10.93 -9.20 21.26
C LEU A 209 12.12 -10.00 20.75
N ALA A 210 12.02 -11.33 20.66
CA ALA A 210 13.05 -12.14 20.00
C ALA A 210 13.09 -11.87 18.50
N GLU A 211 11.92 -11.82 17.85
CA GLU A 211 11.79 -11.57 16.41
C GLU A 211 12.29 -10.17 16.02
N ILE A 212 11.96 -9.11 16.76
CA ILE A 212 12.39 -7.75 16.39
C ILE A 212 13.91 -7.56 16.51
N ARG A 213 14.61 -8.41 17.28
CA ARG A 213 16.08 -8.38 17.43
C ARG A 213 16.79 -9.00 16.24
N THR A 214 16.13 -9.85 15.47
CA THR A 214 16.72 -10.37 14.23
C THR A 214 16.74 -9.26 13.18
N PRO A 215 17.73 -9.24 12.28
CA PRO A 215 17.70 -8.34 11.14
C PRO A 215 16.42 -8.55 10.34
N GLY A 216 15.69 -7.47 10.05
CA GLY A 216 14.45 -7.53 9.27
C GLY A 216 14.65 -7.78 7.77
N TYR A 217 15.90 -7.92 7.35
CA TYR A 217 16.32 -8.10 5.97
C TYR A 217 17.57 -8.99 5.93
N ASP A 218 17.54 -10.03 5.10
CA ASP A 218 18.74 -10.80 4.80
C ASP A 218 19.77 -9.93 4.03
N PRO A 219 21.04 -9.84 4.47
CA PRO A 219 22.02 -8.96 3.83
C PRO A 219 22.31 -9.27 2.36
N ASN A 220 22.32 -10.54 1.96
CA ASN A 220 22.56 -10.92 0.57
C ASN A 220 21.36 -10.54 -0.30
N LEU A 221 20.14 -10.78 0.20
CA LEU A 221 18.92 -10.36 -0.49
C LEU A 221 18.83 -8.83 -0.59
N LEU A 222 19.28 -8.09 0.42
CA LEU A 222 19.32 -6.64 0.39
C LEU A 222 20.21 -6.13 -0.75
N ASP A 223 21.41 -6.70 -0.93
CA ASP A 223 22.32 -6.30 -2.01
C ASP A 223 21.73 -6.57 -3.41
N VAL A 224 21.10 -7.74 -3.58
CA VAL A 224 20.39 -8.11 -4.81
C VAL A 224 19.24 -7.14 -5.09
N ASP A 225 18.37 -6.90 -4.10
CA ASP A 225 17.21 -6.03 -4.24
C ASP A 225 17.62 -4.56 -4.43
N ARG A 226 18.67 -4.10 -3.75
CA ARG A 226 19.25 -2.75 -3.94
C ARG A 226 19.72 -2.60 -5.38
N THR A 227 20.56 -3.52 -5.87
CA THR A 227 21.07 -3.49 -7.25
C THR A 227 19.94 -3.51 -8.28
N PHE A 228 18.97 -4.41 -8.10
CA PHE A 228 17.81 -4.51 -8.99
C PHE A 228 16.97 -3.23 -8.98
N THR A 229 16.67 -2.71 -7.79
CA THR A 229 15.79 -1.54 -7.60
C THR A 229 16.41 -0.28 -8.17
N LEU A 230 17.71 -0.04 -7.90
CA LEU A 230 18.46 1.08 -8.45
C LEU A 230 18.52 1.02 -9.97
N LYS A 231 18.84 -0.15 -10.55
CA LYS A 231 18.83 -0.33 -12.00
C LYS A 231 17.45 -0.03 -12.59
N LYS A 232 16.38 -0.56 -12.00
CA LYS A 232 15.01 -0.39 -12.50
C LYS A 232 14.59 1.08 -12.44
N LEU A 233 14.83 1.75 -11.30
CA LEU A 233 14.57 3.18 -11.10
C LEU A 233 15.56 4.07 -11.86
N GLY A 234 16.66 3.51 -12.37
CA GLY A 234 17.83 4.20 -12.94
C GLY A 234 18.39 5.26 -11.99
N PHE A 235 18.64 4.83 -10.76
CA PHE A 235 19.43 5.57 -9.79
C PHE A 235 20.86 5.01 -9.75
N SER A 236 21.83 5.86 -9.47
CA SER A 236 23.14 5.43 -8.99
C SER A 236 23.07 5.08 -7.50
N SER A 237 24.09 4.37 -7.00
CA SER A 237 24.24 4.14 -5.56
C SER A 237 24.37 5.46 -4.79
N ASP A 238 25.13 6.42 -5.33
CA ASP A 238 25.32 7.74 -4.71
C ASP A 238 24.01 8.53 -4.59
N GLU A 239 23.13 8.46 -5.61
CA GLU A 239 21.81 9.12 -5.56
C GLU A 239 20.93 8.54 -4.45
N LEU A 240 21.00 7.22 -4.22
CA LEU A 240 20.28 6.58 -3.11
C LEU A 240 20.88 6.98 -1.77
N ASP A 241 22.20 6.96 -1.65
CA ASP A 241 22.88 7.29 -0.39
C ASP A 241 22.64 8.76 -0.02
N GLU A 242 22.63 9.66 -1.00
CA GLU A 242 22.19 11.04 -0.81
C GLU A 242 20.74 11.09 -0.33
N TYR A 243 19.82 10.39 -1.01
CA TYR A 243 18.41 10.33 -0.62
C TYR A 243 18.21 9.83 0.81
N LEU A 244 18.90 8.76 1.23
CA LEU A 244 18.79 8.21 2.58
C LEU A 244 19.22 9.23 3.65
N ASN A 245 20.19 10.09 3.32
CA ASN A 245 20.70 11.13 4.22
C ASN A 245 19.90 12.44 4.20
N ARG A 246 19.05 12.68 3.19
CA ARG A 246 18.19 13.88 3.14
C ARG A 246 17.13 13.86 4.25
N PRO A 247 16.80 15.01 4.85
CA PRO A 247 15.74 15.09 5.84
C PRO A 247 14.39 14.71 5.23
N ARG A 248 13.52 14.06 6.02
CA ARG A 248 12.15 13.78 5.58
C ARG A 248 11.36 15.06 5.35
N ALA A 249 10.49 15.06 4.35
CA ALA A 249 9.46 16.07 4.16
C ALA A 249 8.07 15.49 4.51
N GLU A 250 7.07 16.37 4.63
CA GLU A 250 5.72 15.95 4.95
C GLU A 250 4.83 16.04 3.69
N HIS A 251 3.94 15.07 3.48
CA HIS A 251 2.97 15.15 2.37
C HIS A 251 2.16 16.44 2.37
N ARG A 252 1.94 17.04 3.55
CA ARG A 252 1.15 18.25 3.72
C ARG A 252 1.84 19.50 3.19
N ASP A 253 3.14 19.42 2.91
CA ASP A 253 3.91 20.47 2.23
C ASP A 253 3.50 20.60 0.76
N TYR A 254 2.92 19.54 0.20
CA TYR A 254 2.34 19.52 -1.15
C TYR A 254 0.83 19.77 -1.11
N ALA A 255 0.29 20.22 -2.25
CA ALA A 255 -1.15 20.45 -2.38
C ALA A 255 -1.93 19.15 -2.16
N HIS A 256 -2.72 19.10 -1.09
CA HIS A 256 -3.46 17.91 -0.68
C HIS A 256 -4.95 18.18 -0.55
N ARG A 257 -5.74 17.11 -0.34
CA ARG A 257 -7.16 17.21 -0.02
C ARG A 257 -7.31 17.70 1.41
N ARG A 258 -7.95 18.85 1.58
CA ARG A 258 -8.37 19.36 2.89
C ARG A 258 -9.75 18.82 3.23
N SER A 259 -9.97 18.44 4.49
CA SER A 259 -11.31 18.11 4.97
C SER A 259 -12.22 19.34 4.87
N VAL A 260 -13.54 19.15 4.80
CA VAL A 260 -14.51 20.26 4.75
C VAL A 260 -14.30 21.23 5.93
N LEU A 261 -13.97 20.70 7.11
CA LEU A 261 -13.69 21.48 8.33
C LEU A 261 -12.32 22.15 8.34
N GLN A 262 -11.38 21.72 7.51
CA GLN A 262 -10.11 22.43 7.30
C GLN A 262 -10.25 23.51 6.23
N LYS A 263 -11.08 23.27 5.20
CA LYS A 263 -11.38 24.25 4.16
C LYS A 263 -12.29 25.37 4.67
N TYR A 264 -13.21 25.04 5.57
CA TYR A 264 -14.15 25.96 6.18
C TYR A 264 -14.15 25.78 7.70
N PRO A 265 -13.15 26.34 8.42
CA PRO A 265 -13.04 26.20 9.87
C PRO A 265 -14.29 26.62 10.64
N TRP A 266 -15.05 27.60 10.12
CA TRP A 266 -16.30 28.08 10.71
C TRP A 266 -17.37 26.97 10.83
N LEU A 267 -17.36 25.97 9.95
CA LEU A 267 -18.28 24.81 10.03
C LEU A 267 -18.04 23.94 11.27
N ARG A 268 -16.88 24.06 11.95
CA ARG A 268 -16.63 23.37 13.23
C ARG A 268 -17.60 23.85 14.32
N HIS A 269 -18.01 25.11 14.27
CA HIS A 269 -18.99 25.68 15.20
C HIS A 269 -20.41 25.18 14.88
N VAL A 270 -20.76 25.03 13.61
CA VAL A 270 -22.06 24.49 13.16
C VAL A 270 -22.20 23.00 13.50
N ARG A 271 -21.13 22.21 13.35
CA ARG A 271 -21.14 20.76 13.64
C ARG A 271 -21.40 20.44 15.11
N ARG A 272 -20.99 21.31 16.05
CA ARG A 272 -21.30 21.16 17.48
C ARG A 272 -22.81 21.22 17.75
N PHE A 273 -23.53 22.11 17.06
CA PHE A 273 -24.99 22.25 17.20
C PHE A 273 -25.76 21.07 16.61
N THR A 274 -25.33 20.50 15.48
CA THR A 274 -26.03 19.37 14.84
C THR A 274 -25.72 18.01 15.47
N SER A 275 -24.56 17.86 16.14
CA SER A 275 -24.24 16.62 16.88
C SER A 275 -25.05 16.46 18.18
N GLY A 276 -25.58 17.55 18.75
CA GLY A 276 -26.51 17.50 19.88
C GLY A 276 -27.89 16.95 19.50
N LEU A 277 -28.36 17.24 18.29
CA LEU A 277 -29.68 16.80 17.80
C LEU A 277 -29.72 15.33 17.37
N ARG A 278 -28.57 14.70 17.07
CA ARG A 278 -28.49 13.27 16.72
C ARG A 278 -28.39 12.31 17.92
N ARG A 279 -28.28 12.82 19.15
CA ARG A 279 -28.32 12.01 20.38
C ARG A 279 -29.70 11.95 21.03
N SER A 280 -30.70 12.58 20.42
CA SER A 280 -32.07 12.70 20.92
C SER A 280 -33.12 12.21 19.91
N ALA A 281 -32.74 11.32 19.00
CA ALA A 281 -33.62 10.62 18.08
C ALA A 281 -33.27 9.13 18.06
#